data_AF-A0A402AR92-F1
#
_entry.id   AF-A0A402AR92-F1
#
_cell.length_a   1.000
_cell.length_b   1.000
_cell.length_c   1.000
_cell.angle_alpha   90.00
_cell.angle_beta   90.00
_cell.angle_gamma   90.00
#
_symmetry.space_group_name_H-M   'P 1'
#
loop_
_entity.id
_entity.type
_entity.pdbx_description
1 polymer ?
#
loop_
_entity_poly.entity_id
_entity_poly.type
_entity_poly.pdbx_seq_one_letter_code
_entity_poly.pdbx_strand_id
1 'polypeptide(L)'
;MVETTSTEVSQQIEVSGRLQEQQQQIAEQRQEVERLLGEVGIQKAGLLLERRLQESILPEAARAQVRQRLQGRLFEEQELENEINSAQALLAQLSRDGLIRGNGYEKASIGSMVTEAEKVQAAFDAMFDLDIDTSKLGNIRGFVSIHEAYSRVTGDSSLRAGISNSSHLGAIQVAESAPIGRINEADTTTASFSYLLGTSMNKRLLKDYQAWPAEWQKFVTIAPFGTSSSRRGCAWEPLAACRSWPKIRPIAQ
;
A
#
# COMPACT_ATOMS: atom_id res chain seq x y z
N MET A 1 16.34 -17.82 -106.22
CA MET A 1 15.62 -18.24 -105.00
C MET A 1 16.61 -18.34 -103.84
N VAL A 2 17.12 -17.22 -103.28
CA VAL A 2 17.97 -17.25 -102.05
C VAL A 2 17.82 -15.99 -101.16
N GLU A 3 17.20 -14.89 -101.61
CA GLU A 3 17.28 -13.60 -100.89
C GLU A 3 16.32 -13.41 -99.70
N THR A 4 15.42 -14.34 -99.40
CA THR A 4 14.42 -14.14 -98.32
C THR A 4 14.92 -14.48 -96.91
N THR A 5 16.04 -15.19 -96.75
CA THR A 5 16.50 -15.64 -95.42
C THR A 5 17.29 -14.59 -94.63
N SER A 6 17.85 -13.57 -95.27
CA SER A 6 18.69 -12.56 -94.60
C SER A 6 17.89 -11.50 -93.82
N THR A 7 16.67 -11.21 -94.28
CA THR A 7 15.78 -10.22 -93.67
C THR A 7 15.11 -10.75 -92.40
N GLU A 8 14.76 -12.04 -92.35
CA GLU A 8 14.17 -12.67 -91.15
C GLU A 8 15.18 -12.77 -89.99
N VAL A 9 16.45 -13.07 -90.28
CA VAL A 9 17.50 -13.15 -89.25
C VAL A 9 17.76 -11.79 -88.60
N SER A 10 17.72 -10.70 -89.38
CA SER A 10 17.91 -9.34 -88.86
C SER A 10 16.75 -8.90 -87.96
N GLN A 11 15.51 -9.28 -88.31
CA GLN A 11 14.34 -8.99 -87.47
C GLN A 11 14.30 -9.81 -86.17
N GLN A 12 14.79 -11.07 -86.18
CA GLN A 12 14.87 -11.90 -84.98
C GLN A 12 15.90 -11.40 -83.96
N ILE A 13 16.98 -10.77 -84.41
CA ILE A 13 18.03 -10.20 -83.54
C ILE A 13 17.51 -8.95 -82.81
N GLU A 14 16.80 -8.05 -83.49
CA GLU A 14 16.22 -6.85 -82.87
C GLU A 14 15.14 -7.17 -81.82
N VAL A 15 14.29 -8.17 -82.11
CA VAL A 15 13.26 -8.62 -81.17
C VAL A 15 13.89 -9.27 -79.93
N SER A 16 14.97 -10.04 -80.10
CA SER A 16 15.71 -10.64 -78.99
C SER A 16 16.41 -9.59 -78.12
N GLY A 17 16.95 -8.52 -78.72
CA GLY A 17 17.56 -7.40 -77.99
C GLY A 17 16.56 -6.63 -77.13
N ARG A 18 15.38 -6.28 -77.67
CA ARG A 18 14.31 -5.60 -76.88
C ARG A 18 13.76 -6.48 -75.75
N LEU A 19 13.72 -7.80 -75.95
CA LEU A 19 13.36 -8.75 -74.90
C LEU A 19 14.41 -8.79 -73.77
N GLN A 20 15.69 -8.72 -74.11
CA GLN A 20 16.78 -8.64 -73.12
C GLN A 20 16.77 -7.32 -72.35
N GLU A 21 16.55 -6.19 -73.01
CA GLU A 21 16.42 -4.87 -72.36
C GLU A 21 15.22 -4.83 -71.41
N GLN A 22 14.05 -5.35 -71.82
CA GLN A 22 12.91 -5.48 -70.92
C GLN A 22 13.20 -6.41 -69.73
N GLN A 23 13.90 -7.53 -69.95
CA GLN A 23 14.27 -8.43 -68.84
C GLN A 23 15.23 -7.77 -67.85
N GLN A 24 16.19 -6.96 -68.34
CA GLN A 24 17.09 -6.19 -67.49
C GLN A 24 16.34 -5.13 -66.69
N GLN A 25 15.43 -4.37 -67.32
CA GLN A 25 14.60 -3.39 -66.62
C GLN A 25 13.71 -4.04 -65.54
N ILE A 26 13.14 -5.21 -65.82
CA ILE A 26 12.35 -5.96 -64.83
C ILE A 26 13.23 -6.42 -63.66
N ALA A 27 14.47 -6.84 -63.92
CA ALA A 27 15.40 -7.25 -62.86
C ALA A 27 15.81 -6.08 -61.96
N GLU A 28 16.12 -4.93 -62.54
CA GLU A 28 16.45 -3.70 -61.81
C GLU A 28 15.26 -3.20 -60.97
N GLN A 29 14.07 -3.19 -61.56
CA GLN A 29 12.84 -2.83 -60.85
C GLN A 29 12.56 -3.78 -59.69
N ARG A 30 12.81 -5.09 -59.86
CA ARG A 30 12.65 -6.07 -58.77
C ARG A 30 13.63 -5.83 -57.63
N GLN A 31 14.89 -5.52 -57.93
CA GLN A 31 15.89 -5.21 -56.90
C GLN A 31 15.52 -3.95 -56.11
N GLU A 32 15.06 -2.90 -56.80
CA GLU A 32 14.64 -1.67 -56.12
C GLU A 32 13.40 -1.89 -55.26
N VAL A 33 12.42 -2.65 -55.74
CA VAL A 33 11.24 -3.03 -54.94
C VAL A 33 11.64 -3.84 -53.71
N GLU A 34 12.56 -4.81 -53.84
CA GLU A 34 13.03 -5.61 -52.72
C GLU A 34 13.76 -4.76 -51.67
N ARG A 35 14.59 -3.80 -52.11
CA ARG A 35 15.26 -2.84 -51.24
C ARG A 35 14.26 -1.99 -50.46
N LEU A 36 13.28 -1.42 -51.15
CA LEU A 36 12.23 -0.60 -50.54
C LEU A 36 11.37 -1.41 -49.55
N LEU A 37 11.03 -2.66 -49.89
CA LEU A 37 10.31 -3.55 -48.98
C LEU A 37 11.11 -3.87 -47.72
N GLY A 38 12.43 -4.05 -47.84
CA GLY A 38 13.32 -4.24 -46.69
C GLY A 38 13.34 -3.02 -45.77
N GLU A 39 13.49 -1.82 -46.34
CA GLU A 39 13.47 -0.56 -45.59
C GLU A 39 12.14 -0.34 -44.86
N VAL A 40 11.02 -0.58 -45.54
CA VAL A 40 9.67 -0.51 -44.95
C VAL A 40 9.50 -1.55 -43.83
N GLY A 41 10.03 -2.76 -44.03
CA GLY A 41 9.98 -3.82 -43.02
C GLY A 41 10.68 -3.42 -41.72
N ILE A 42 11.87 -2.82 -41.81
CA ILE A 42 12.64 -2.36 -40.65
C ILE A 42 11.92 -1.22 -39.93
N GLN A 43 11.36 -0.26 -40.67
CA GLN A 43 10.59 0.83 -40.08
C GLN A 43 9.33 0.32 -39.35
N LYS A 44 8.60 -0.62 -39.97
CA LYS A 44 7.43 -1.25 -39.35
C LYS A 44 7.80 -2.01 -38.08
N ALA A 45 8.91 -2.76 -38.09
CA ALA A 45 9.42 -3.46 -36.93
C ALA A 45 9.78 -2.47 -35.79
N GLY A 46 10.43 -1.35 -36.12
CA GLY A 46 10.72 -0.29 -35.15
C GLY A 46 9.47 0.30 -34.48
N LEU A 47 8.43 0.59 -35.26
CA LEU A 47 7.16 1.11 -34.73
C LEU A 47 6.46 0.08 -33.81
N LEU A 48 6.47 -1.20 -34.20
CA LEU A 48 5.90 -2.27 -33.36
C LEU A 48 6.64 -2.42 -32.04
N LEU A 49 7.98 -2.34 -32.07
CA LEU A 49 8.82 -2.37 -30.87
C LEU A 49 8.44 -1.24 -29.90
N GLU A 50 8.39 0.00 -30.38
CA GLU A 50 8.10 1.15 -29.54
C GLU A 50 6.69 1.08 -28.93
N ARG A 51 5.69 0.71 -29.74
CA ARG A 51 4.32 0.55 -29.27
C ARG A 51 4.22 -0.50 -28.16
N ARG A 52 4.80 -1.68 -28.37
CA ARG A 52 4.76 -2.75 -27.36
C ARG A 52 5.54 -2.38 -26.11
N LEU A 53 6.69 -1.71 -26.23
CA LEU A 53 7.45 -1.23 -25.07
C LEU A 53 6.67 -0.19 -24.27
N GLN A 54 5.87 0.69 -24.91
CA GLN A 54 5.00 1.63 -24.23
C GLN A 54 3.81 0.96 -23.53
N GLU A 55 3.21 -0.05 -24.15
CA GLU A 55 2.13 -0.85 -23.55
C GLU A 55 2.63 -1.68 -22.35
N SER A 56 3.92 -2.03 -22.34
CA SER A 56 4.52 -2.87 -21.31
C SER A 56 4.88 -2.10 -20.02
N ILE A 57 4.53 -2.64 -18.85
CA ILE A 57 4.79 -2.03 -17.53
C ILE A 57 6.23 -2.34 -17.07
N LEU A 58 7.21 -2.20 -17.96
CA LEU A 58 8.62 -2.45 -17.61
C LEU A 58 9.33 -1.19 -17.10
N PRO A 59 10.27 -1.33 -16.16
CA PRO A 59 11.20 -0.25 -15.78
C PRO A 59 11.98 0.26 -16.99
N GLU A 60 12.37 1.52 -16.97
CA GLU A 60 13.09 2.18 -18.07
C GLU A 60 14.39 1.44 -18.46
N ALA A 61 15.13 0.93 -17.46
CA ALA A 61 16.35 0.15 -17.68
C ALA A 61 16.10 -1.14 -18.47
N ALA A 62 14.99 -1.85 -18.19
CA ALA A 62 14.64 -3.07 -18.92
C ALA A 62 14.16 -2.74 -20.35
N ARG A 63 13.40 -1.65 -20.52
CA ARG A 63 12.99 -1.17 -21.85
C ARG A 63 14.20 -0.80 -22.72
N ALA A 64 15.23 -0.19 -22.14
CA ALA A 64 16.46 0.14 -22.86
C ALA A 64 17.22 -1.11 -23.35
N GLN A 65 17.30 -2.17 -22.53
CA GLN A 65 17.92 -3.43 -22.94
C GLN A 65 17.18 -4.11 -24.09
N VAL A 66 15.85 -4.23 -24.00
CA VAL A 66 15.04 -4.84 -25.07
C VAL A 66 15.15 -4.01 -26.36
N ARG A 67 15.16 -2.67 -26.25
CA ARG A 67 15.37 -1.78 -27.39
C ARG A 67 16.72 -2.03 -28.05
N GLN A 68 17.81 -2.11 -27.27
CA GLN A 68 19.15 -2.33 -27.82
C GLN A 68 19.29 -3.67 -28.55
N ARG A 69 18.59 -4.71 -28.09
CA ARG A 69 18.65 -6.05 -28.69
C ARG A 69 17.86 -6.18 -30.01
N LEU A 70 16.74 -5.49 -30.12
CA LEU A 70 15.81 -5.62 -31.25
C LEU A 70 15.89 -4.47 -32.26
N GLN A 71 16.62 -3.40 -31.95
CA GLN A 71 16.78 -2.27 -32.87
C GLN A 71 17.61 -2.67 -34.10
N GLY A 72 17.12 -2.31 -35.29
CA GLY A 72 17.83 -2.50 -36.55
C GLY A 72 17.76 -3.92 -37.13
N ARG A 73 16.94 -4.81 -36.56
CA ARG A 73 16.70 -6.17 -37.07
C ARG A 73 15.25 -6.35 -37.49
N LEU A 74 15.02 -7.12 -38.55
CA LEU A 74 13.70 -7.68 -38.84
C LEU A 74 13.43 -8.80 -37.84
N PHE A 75 12.46 -8.59 -36.94
CA PHE A 75 12.04 -9.56 -35.94
C PHE A 75 10.55 -9.85 -36.08
N GLU A 76 10.15 -11.04 -35.66
CA GLU A 76 8.73 -11.43 -35.61
C GLU A 76 8.10 -11.02 -34.26
N GLU A 77 6.79 -10.84 -34.24
CA GLU A 77 6.06 -10.46 -33.03
C GLU A 77 6.27 -11.45 -31.88
N GLN A 78 6.40 -12.73 -32.19
CA GLN A 78 6.69 -13.78 -31.20
C GLN A 78 8.07 -13.61 -30.55
N GLU A 79 9.09 -13.18 -31.30
CA GLU A 79 10.43 -12.93 -30.75
C GLU A 79 10.40 -11.76 -29.77
N LEU A 80 9.64 -10.70 -30.10
CA LEU A 80 9.46 -9.54 -29.22
C LEU A 80 8.74 -9.91 -27.92
N GLU A 81 7.65 -10.66 -28.00
CA GLU A 81 6.91 -11.11 -26.81
C GLU A 81 7.76 -12.01 -25.91
N ASN A 82 8.54 -12.92 -26.50
CA ASN A 82 9.47 -13.78 -25.76
C ASN A 82 10.53 -12.96 -25.00
N GLU A 83 11.07 -11.90 -25.61
CA GLU A 83 12.07 -11.04 -24.97
C GLU A 83 11.47 -10.18 -23.85
N ILE A 84 10.25 -9.67 -24.05
CA ILE A 84 9.51 -8.96 -23.01
C ILE A 84 9.23 -9.90 -21.82
N ASN A 85 8.79 -11.13 -22.09
CA ASN A 85 8.51 -12.13 -21.07
C ASN A 85 9.79 -12.56 -20.32
N SER A 86 10.92 -12.69 -21.01
CA SER A 86 12.20 -13.02 -20.37
C SER A 86 12.67 -11.91 -19.42
N ALA A 87 12.52 -10.64 -19.83
CA ALA A 87 12.82 -9.48 -19.00
C ALA A 87 11.90 -9.39 -17.77
N GLN A 88 10.60 -9.65 -17.93
CA GLN A 88 9.65 -9.72 -16.82
C GLN A 88 9.97 -10.87 -15.85
N ALA A 89 10.32 -12.05 -16.37
CA ALA A 89 10.71 -13.19 -15.55
C ALA A 89 11.98 -12.90 -14.73
N LEU A 90 12.97 -12.25 -15.33
CA LEU A 90 14.18 -11.80 -14.63
C LEU A 90 13.83 -10.84 -13.49
N LEU A 91 12.99 -9.83 -13.74
CA LEU A 91 12.55 -8.89 -12.71
C LEU A 91 11.76 -9.58 -11.60
N ALA A 92 10.92 -10.56 -11.94
CA ALA A 92 10.19 -11.36 -10.96
C ALA A 92 11.13 -12.20 -10.09
N GLN A 93 12.19 -12.78 -10.65
CA GLN A 93 13.22 -13.51 -9.89
C GLN A 93 13.99 -12.57 -8.95
N LEU A 94 14.46 -11.44 -9.45
CA LEU A 94 15.18 -10.44 -8.64
C LEU A 94 14.31 -9.84 -7.51
N SER A 95 13.00 -9.74 -7.74
CA SER A 95 12.02 -9.36 -6.73
C SER A 95 11.85 -10.46 -5.67
N ARG A 96 11.75 -11.74 -6.06
CA ARG A 96 11.68 -12.88 -5.13
C ARG A 96 12.93 -13.01 -4.27
N ASP A 97 14.11 -12.78 -4.84
CA ASP A 97 15.39 -12.83 -4.13
C ASP A 97 15.59 -11.64 -3.18
N GLY A 98 14.65 -10.69 -3.14
CA GLY A 98 14.65 -9.57 -2.21
C GLY A 98 15.76 -8.55 -2.45
N LEU A 99 16.40 -8.60 -3.62
CA LEU A 99 17.42 -7.67 -4.09
C LEU A 99 16.80 -6.34 -4.56
N ILE A 100 15.55 -6.37 -5.05
CA ILE A 100 14.80 -5.18 -5.45
C ILE A 100 13.86 -4.79 -4.30
N ARG A 101 14.39 -4.05 -3.31
CA ARG A 101 13.59 -3.38 -2.28
C ARG A 101 13.36 -1.93 -2.73
N GLY A 102 12.16 -1.63 -3.24
CA GLY A 102 11.71 -0.23 -3.38
C GLY A 102 11.60 0.36 -4.79
N ASN A 103 11.38 -0.42 -5.86
CA ASN A 103 11.06 0.17 -7.16
C ASN A 103 9.58 0.60 -7.23
N GLY A 104 9.31 1.83 -6.78
CA GLY A 104 8.33 2.76 -7.35
C GLY A 104 6.86 2.60 -6.96
N TYR A 105 6.42 1.40 -6.60
CA TYR A 105 5.14 1.20 -5.93
C TYR A 105 5.34 0.06 -4.94
N GLU A 106 5.87 0.38 -3.76
CA GLU A 106 5.37 -0.34 -2.60
C GLU A 106 3.87 -0.10 -2.61
N LYS A 107 3.14 -1.05 -3.19
CA LYS A 107 1.79 -1.38 -2.76
C LYS A 107 1.99 -1.61 -1.28
N ALA A 108 1.81 -0.55 -0.48
CA ALA A 108 2.08 -0.58 0.94
C ALA A 108 1.48 -1.89 1.43
N SER A 109 2.30 -2.74 2.03
CA SER A 109 1.83 -3.96 2.64
C SER A 109 0.54 -3.60 3.37
N ILE A 110 -0.59 -4.14 2.90
CA ILE A 110 -1.93 -3.78 3.35
C ILE A 110 -2.09 -4.02 4.87
N GLY A 111 -1.10 -4.64 5.53
CA GLY A 111 -1.00 -4.73 6.98
C GLY A 111 -0.41 -3.51 7.72
N SER A 112 0.03 -2.44 7.04
CA SER A 112 0.71 -1.29 7.66
C SER A 112 0.24 0.09 7.17
N MET A 113 -0.87 0.19 6.44
CA MET A 113 -1.52 1.49 6.24
C MET A 113 -2.32 1.82 7.50
N VAL A 114 -1.65 2.36 8.52
CA VAL A 114 -2.35 2.92 9.68
C VAL A 114 -3.19 4.09 9.20
N THR A 115 -4.50 3.92 9.23
CA THR A 115 -5.46 4.93 8.80
C THR A 115 -5.40 6.14 9.74
N GLU A 116 -5.76 7.32 9.24
CA GLU A 116 -5.80 8.52 10.08
C GLU A 116 -6.81 8.37 11.22
N ALA A 117 -7.92 7.68 10.98
CA ALA A 117 -8.93 7.36 11.99
C ALA A 117 -8.36 6.51 13.13
N GLU A 118 -7.54 5.50 12.83
CA GLU A 118 -6.85 4.69 13.85
C GLU A 118 -5.85 5.51 14.66
N LYS A 119 -5.12 6.44 14.02
CA LYS A 119 -4.21 7.35 14.74
C LYS A 119 -4.96 8.27 15.69
N VAL A 120 -6.11 8.80 15.26
CA VAL A 120 -6.97 9.64 16.10
C VAL A 120 -7.53 8.84 17.27
N GLN A 121 -8.03 7.62 17.05
CA GLN A 121 -8.51 6.75 18.12
C GLN A 121 -7.39 6.43 19.13
N ALA A 122 -6.17 6.15 18.65
CA ALA A 122 -5.03 5.92 19.55
C ALA A 122 -4.64 7.17 20.34
N ALA A 123 -4.78 8.37 19.77
CA ALA A 123 -4.58 9.62 20.50
C ALA A 123 -5.66 9.85 21.59
N PHE A 124 -6.91 9.41 21.35
CA PHE A 124 -7.95 9.38 22.39
C PHE A 124 -7.64 8.34 23.47
N ASP A 125 -7.24 7.14 23.08
CA ASP A 125 -6.88 6.08 24.02
C ASP A 125 -5.67 6.51 24.88
N ALA A 126 -4.70 7.24 24.30
CA ALA A 126 -3.56 7.81 25.01
C ALA A 126 -3.97 8.90 26.01
N MET A 127 -5.00 9.69 25.70
CA MET A 127 -5.53 10.72 26.61
C MET A 127 -6.09 10.11 27.91
N PHE A 128 -6.55 8.86 27.87
CA PHE A 128 -7.11 8.15 29.03
C PHE A 128 -6.17 7.10 29.65
N ASP A 129 -4.86 7.16 29.34
CA ASP A 129 -3.84 6.20 29.80
C ASP A 129 -4.21 4.74 29.51
N LEU A 130 -4.79 4.50 28.33
CA LEU A 130 -5.03 3.16 27.81
C LEU A 130 -3.79 2.62 27.09
N ASP A 131 -3.67 1.29 27.06
CA ASP A 131 -2.55 0.61 26.42
C ASP A 131 -2.71 0.67 24.90
N ILE A 132 -1.71 1.23 24.22
CA ILE A 132 -1.71 1.42 22.77
C ILE A 132 -0.67 0.50 22.15
N ASP A 133 -1.04 -0.14 21.05
CA ASP A 133 -0.14 -0.91 20.20
C ASP A 133 0.87 -0.01 19.47
N THR A 134 1.87 0.47 20.21
CA THR A 134 2.96 1.34 19.71
C THR A 134 3.77 0.69 18.58
N SER A 135 3.83 -0.65 18.55
CA SER A 135 4.49 -1.43 17.49
C SER A 135 3.84 -1.25 16.11
N LYS A 136 2.54 -0.95 16.06
CA LYS A 136 1.79 -0.78 14.80
C LYS A 136 1.56 0.68 14.47
N LEU A 137 1.25 1.50 15.48
CA LEU A 137 0.79 2.88 15.28
C LEU A 137 1.90 3.93 15.46
N GLY A 138 3.07 3.54 15.95
CA GLY A 138 4.14 4.45 16.34
C GLY A 138 3.88 5.12 17.70
N ASN A 139 4.78 6.02 18.10
CA ASN A 139 4.63 6.81 19.33
C ASN A 139 3.64 7.96 19.10
N ILE A 140 2.35 7.71 19.33
CA ILE A 140 1.29 8.72 19.23
C ILE A 140 1.11 9.39 20.58
N ARG A 141 1.27 10.72 20.62
CA ARG A 141 0.98 11.54 21.79
C ARG A 141 -0.54 11.65 21.98
N GLY A 142 -1.01 11.46 23.21
CA GLY A 142 -2.40 11.72 23.57
C GLY A 142 -2.78 13.19 23.52
N PHE A 143 -4.07 13.45 23.33
CA PHE A 143 -4.59 14.82 23.44
C PHE A 143 -4.41 15.34 24.87
N VAL A 144 -4.07 16.62 25.04
CA VAL A 144 -3.96 17.25 26.36
C VAL A 144 -5.33 17.57 26.93
N SER A 145 -6.29 17.88 26.05
CA SER A 145 -7.64 18.28 26.43
C SER A 145 -8.67 17.78 25.43
N ILE A 146 -9.90 17.60 25.93
CA ILE A 146 -11.08 17.31 25.10
C ILE A 146 -11.26 18.39 24.02
N HIS A 147 -10.91 19.63 24.35
CA HIS A 147 -10.96 20.77 23.45
C HIS A 147 -9.95 20.65 22.29
N GLU A 148 -8.71 20.27 22.57
CA GLU A 148 -7.70 19.96 21.54
C GLU A 148 -8.19 18.83 20.63
N ALA A 149 -8.73 17.75 21.22
CA ALA A 149 -9.28 16.63 20.48
C ALA A 149 -10.45 17.04 19.57
N TYR A 150 -11.40 17.84 20.08
CA TYR A 150 -12.54 18.35 19.31
C TYR A 150 -12.09 19.21 18.13
N SER A 151 -11.20 20.17 18.37
CA SER A 151 -10.68 21.04 17.31
C SER A 151 -9.94 20.23 16.22
N ARG A 152 -9.29 19.13 16.59
CA ARG A 152 -8.50 18.29 15.68
C ARG A 152 -9.36 17.34 14.86
N VAL A 153 -10.47 16.87 15.41
CA VAL A 153 -11.44 15.96 14.77
C VAL A 153 -12.40 16.76 13.89
N THR A 154 -13.03 17.81 14.43
CA THR A 154 -14.04 18.60 13.70
C THR A 154 -13.40 19.60 12.73
N GLY A 155 -12.12 19.94 12.91
CA GLY A 155 -11.44 20.94 12.07
C GLY A 155 -11.91 22.37 12.33
N ASP A 156 -12.70 22.60 13.37
CA ASP A 156 -13.18 23.93 13.73
C ASP A 156 -12.03 24.76 14.32
N SER A 157 -11.53 25.70 13.52
CA SER A 157 -10.44 26.60 13.89
C SER A 157 -10.89 27.78 14.74
N SER A 158 -12.19 28.04 14.88
CA SER A 158 -12.71 29.20 15.64
C SER A 158 -12.44 29.09 17.14
N LEU A 159 -12.24 27.86 17.62
CA LEU A 159 -11.98 27.52 19.01
C LEU A 159 -10.48 27.64 19.41
N ARG A 160 -9.55 27.83 18.47
CA ARG A 160 -8.09 27.87 18.74
C ARG A 160 -7.59 29.08 19.54
N ALA A 161 -8.45 30.02 19.94
CA ALA A 161 -8.06 31.32 20.48
C ALA A 161 -7.51 31.33 21.93
N GLY A 162 -7.32 30.18 22.60
CA GLY A 162 -7.08 30.17 24.05
C GLY A 162 -6.05 29.19 24.63
N ILE A 163 -5.39 28.33 23.84
CA ILE A 163 -4.44 27.35 24.40
C ILE A 163 -3.05 27.54 23.78
N SER A 164 -2.11 27.79 24.70
CA SER A 164 -0.76 28.30 24.60
C SER A 164 0.15 27.75 23.50
N ASN A 165 1.00 28.66 23.01
CA ASN A 165 2.24 28.52 22.22
C ASN A 165 3.32 27.57 22.82
N SER A 166 2.98 26.63 23.70
CA SER A 166 3.91 25.64 24.26
C SER A 166 4.05 24.39 23.39
N SER A 167 3.45 24.39 22.19
CA SER A 167 3.67 23.38 21.15
C SER A 167 5.11 23.49 20.63
N HIS A 168 6.05 22.79 21.28
CA HIS A 168 7.34 22.41 20.70
C HIS A 168 7.17 21.22 19.72
N LEU A 169 6.02 21.15 19.07
CA LEU A 169 5.95 20.76 17.67
C LEU A 169 5.57 22.08 17.03
N GLY A 170 6.54 22.75 16.39
CA GLY A 170 6.31 24.03 15.75
C GLY A 170 5.07 23.99 14.89
N ALA A 171 4.52 25.15 14.55
CA ALA A 171 3.50 25.22 13.51
C ALA A 171 3.99 24.34 12.36
N ILE A 172 3.36 23.18 12.17
CA ILE A 172 3.41 22.48 10.92
C ILE A 172 2.63 23.45 10.05
N GLN A 173 3.35 24.45 9.54
CA GLN A 173 3.01 25.20 8.35
C GLN A 173 2.79 24.09 7.36
N VAL A 174 1.51 23.75 7.17
CA VAL A 174 1.05 22.99 6.04
C VAL A 174 1.51 23.82 4.87
N ALA A 175 2.66 23.46 4.31
CA ALA A 175 3.12 24.04 3.07
C ALA A 175 1.97 23.86 2.09
N GLU A 176 1.48 24.99 1.57
CA GLU A 176 0.34 25.14 0.66
C GLU A 176 0.45 24.28 -0.63
N SER A 177 1.58 23.59 -0.81
CA SER A 177 1.96 22.79 -1.97
C SER A 177 1.94 21.27 -1.79
N ALA A 178 1.58 20.73 -0.62
CA ALA A 178 1.40 19.29 -0.45
C ALA A 178 -0.10 18.91 -0.55
N PRO A 179 -0.54 18.19 -1.60
CA PRO A 179 -1.92 17.71 -1.72
C PRO A 179 -2.10 16.50 -0.81
N ILE A 180 -2.07 16.71 0.51
CA ILE A 180 -2.65 15.76 1.44
C ILE A 180 -4.13 16.06 1.45
N GLY A 181 -4.91 15.11 0.97
CA GLY A 181 -6.35 15.17 0.97
C GLY A 181 -6.83 15.71 2.30
N ARG A 182 -7.51 16.85 2.25
CA ARG A 182 -8.51 17.19 3.26
C ARG A 182 -9.23 15.89 3.56
N ILE A 183 -9.27 15.50 4.82
CA ILE A 183 -10.09 14.39 5.32
C ILE A 183 -11.40 14.49 4.54
N ASN A 184 -11.61 13.52 3.65
CA ASN A 184 -12.70 13.57 2.70
C ASN A 184 -13.97 13.75 3.54
N GLU A 185 -14.78 14.74 3.18
CA GLU A 185 -15.85 15.36 3.98
C GLU A 185 -17.00 14.40 4.39
N ALA A 186 -16.81 13.08 4.25
CA ALA A 186 -17.80 12.04 4.47
C ALA A 186 -17.80 11.42 5.89
N ASP A 187 -16.66 11.28 6.58
CA ASP A 187 -16.60 10.41 7.78
C ASP A 187 -16.45 11.11 9.13
N THR A 188 -16.26 12.44 9.17
CA THR A 188 -16.00 13.17 10.43
C THR A 188 -17.09 14.18 10.75
N THR A 189 -18.28 13.67 11.08
CA THR A 189 -19.35 14.50 11.67
C THR A 189 -19.15 14.64 13.18
N THR A 190 -19.82 15.59 13.84
CA THR A 190 -19.88 15.70 15.32
C THR A 190 -20.31 14.39 15.99
N ALA A 191 -21.05 13.53 15.29
CA ALA A 191 -21.40 12.19 15.77
C ALA A 191 -20.18 11.26 15.89
N SER A 192 -19.20 11.39 14.98
CA SER A 192 -17.94 10.64 15.02
C SER A 192 -17.10 11.02 16.25
N PHE A 193 -17.07 12.29 16.66
CA PHE A 193 -16.36 12.72 17.88
C PHE A 193 -16.93 12.07 19.15
N SER A 194 -18.25 12.16 19.35
CA SER A 194 -18.92 11.56 20.51
C SER A 194 -18.72 10.04 20.56
N TYR A 195 -18.66 9.38 19.40
CA TYR A 195 -18.38 7.95 19.29
C TYR A 195 -16.94 7.59 19.70
N LEU A 196 -15.94 8.32 19.18
CA LEU A 196 -14.51 8.10 19.52
C LEU A 196 -14.25 8.34 21.03
N LEU A 197 -14.85 9.42 21.57
CA LEU A 197 -14.77 9.76 22.98
C LEU A 197 -15.48 8.71 23.84
N GLY A 198 -16.71 8.33 23.48
CA GLY A 198 -17.48 7.33 24.22
C GLY A 198 -16.79 5.96 24.25
N THR A 199 -16.17 5.56 23.14
CA THR A 199 -15.42 4.30 23.02
C THR A 199 -14.19 4.30 23.94
N SER A 200 -13.39 5.37 23.92
CA SER A 200 -12.21 5.49 24.78
C SER A 200 -12.57 5.59 26.27
N MET A 201 -13.62 6.36 26.62
CA MET A 201 -14.13 6.42 27.99
C MET A 201 -14.64 5.07 28.50
N ASN A 202 -15.38 4.32 27.68
CA ASN A 202 -15.87 3.00 28.07
C ASN A 202 -14.72 2.01 28.33
N LYS A 203 -13.70 2.00 27.47
CA LYS A 203 -12.48 1.20 27.68
C LYS A 203 -11.81 1.54 29.01
N ARG A 204 -11.72 2.84 29.35
CA ARG A 204 -11.17 3.29 30.63
C ARG A 204 -11.98 2.82 31.82
N LEU A 205 -13.30 2.95 31.78
CA LEU A 205 -14.20 2.47 32.83
C LEU A 205 -14.06 0.96 33.05
N LEU A 206 -13.94 0.18 31.98
CA LEU A 206 -13.70 -1.27 32.08
C LEU A 206 -12.34 -1.58 32.71
N LYS A 207 -11.28 -0.85 32.34
CA LYS A 207 -9.94 -0.97 32.94
C LYS A 207 -9.99 -0.65 34.44
N ASP A 208 -10.66 0.42 34.83
CA ASP A 208 -10.82 0.82 36.23
C ASP A 208 -11.69 -0.18 37.02
N TYR A 209 -12.76 -0.71 36.40
CA TYR A 209 -13.60 -1.74 37.02
C TYR A 209 -12.84 -3.04 37.27
N GLN A 210 -12.01 -3.47 36.32
CA GLN A 210 -11.14 -4.65 36.47
C GLN A 210 -10.04 -4.43 37.52
N ALA A 211 -9.53 -3.21 37.65
CA ALA A 211 -8.54 -2.85 38.66
C ALA A 211 -9.15 -2.74 40.07
N TRP A 212 -10.47 -2.62 40.19
CA TRP A 212 -11.14 -2.49 41.47
C TRP A 212 -11.06 -3.81 42.25
N PRO A 213 -10.49 -3.83 43.46
CA PRO A 213 -10.38 -5.06 44.24
C PRO A 213 -11.78 -5.55 44.63
N ALA A 214 -12.10 -6.80 44.27
CA ALA A 214 -13.37 -7.46 44.57
C ALA A 214 -13.49 -7.85 46.06
N GLU A 215 -13.00 -7.01 46.97
CA GLU A 215 -13.12 -7.22 48.41
C GLU A 215 -14.59 -7.28 48.85
N TRP A 216 -15.47 -6.56 48.14
CA TRP A 216 -16.92 -6.63 48.33
C TRP A 216 -17.55 -7.99 47.94
N GLN A 217 -16.87 -8.84 47.18
CA GLN A 217 -17.35 -10.20 46.88
C GLN A 217 -16.96 -11.23 47.95
N LYS A 218 -16.04 -10.89 48.87
CA LYS A 218 -15.51 -11.83 49.88
C LYS A 218 -16.38 -11.95 51.15
N PHE A 219 -17.54 -11.30 51.21
CA PHE A 219 -18.37 -11.28 52.42
C PHE A 219 -19.13 -12.59 52.69
N VAL A 220 -19.20 -13.52 51.75
CA VAL A 220 -19.89 -14.80 51.98
C VAL A 220 -18.87 -15.89 52.27
N THR A 221 -18.60 -16.11 53.54
CA THR A 221 -17.93 -17.35 53.97
C THR A 221 -18.99 -18.45 53.97
N ILE A 222 -18.95 -19.34 52.98
CA ILE A 222 -19.80 -20.54 52.96
C ILE A 222 -19.27 -21.47 54.05
N ALA A 223 -19.86 -21.38 55.24
CA ALA A 223 -19.64 -22.36 56.28
C ALA A 223 -20.40 -23.65 55.91
N PRO A 224 -19.74 -24.79 55.74
CA PRO A 224 -20.45 -26.05 55.56
C PRO A 224 -21.25 -26.33 56.83
N PHE A 225 -22.56 -26.57 56.67
CA PHE A 225 -23.37 -27.06 57.79
C PHE A 225 -22.92 -28.49 58.09
N GLY A 226 -22.27 -28.68 59.23
CA GLY A 226 -22.06 -30.03 59.76
C GLY A 226 -23.42 -30.66 60.04
N THR A 227 -23.65 -31.86 59.54
CA THR A 227 -24.85 -32.65 59.81
C THR A 227 -25.08 -32.72 61.32
N SER A 228 -26.20 -32.16 61.77
CA SER A 228 -26.62 -32.09 63.18
C SER A 228 -27.04 -33.47 63.67
N SER A 229 -26.07 -34.36 63.89
CA SER A 229 -26.32 -35.66 64.51
C SER A 229 -25.21 -36.07 65.47
N SER A 230 -24.74 -35.13 66.31
CA SER A 230 -24.10 -35.58 67.55
C SER A 230 -23.96 -34.48 68.60
N ARG A 231 -24.35 -34.88 69.83
CA ARG A 231 -24.03 -34.32 71.15
C ARG A 231 -24.95 -33.18 71.61
N ARG A 232 -25.87 -33.46 72.55
CA ARG A 232 -25.60 -33.61 74.00
C ARG A 232 -24.65 -32.52 74.50
N GLY A 233 -25.27 -31.54 75.17
CA GLY A 233 -24.72 -30.77 76.29
C GLY A 233 -23.33 -30.20 76.11
N CYS A 234 -23.25 -28.90 75.81
CA CYS A 234 -22.25 -28.04 76.41
C CYS A 234 -22.84 -26.66 76.69
N ALA A 235 -22.50 -26.20 77.87
CA ALA A 235 -22.99 -25.03 78.58
C ALA A 235 -22.74 -23.70 77.86
N TRP A 236 -23.55 -22.74 78.26
CA TRP A 236 -23.50 -21.34 77.91
C TRP A 236 -22.39 -20.70 78.75
N GLU A 237 -21.37 -20.11 78.12
CA GLU A 237 -20.44 -19.17 78.77
C GLU A 237 -20.06 -18.04 77.80
N PRO A 238 -19.68 -16.85 78.32
CA PRO A 238 -20.17 -15.58 77.80
C PRO A 238 -19.12 -14.78 77.00
N LEU A 239 -19.65 -13.79 76.30
CA LEU A 239 -18.99 -12.69 75.58
C LEU A 239 -17.75 -12.12 76.29
N ALA A 240 -16.54 -12.50 75.84
CA ALA A 240 -15.32 -11.77 76.16
C ALA A 240 -14.21 -12.01 75.12
N ALA A 241 -14.27 -11.32 73.97
CA ALA A 241 -13.11 -11.11 73.10
C ALA A 241 -13.31 -9.90 72.16
N CYS A 242 -13.33 -8.69 72.72
CA CYS A 242 -12.91 -7.50 71.97
C CYS A 242 -11.40 -7.63 71.70
N ARG A 243 -11.00 -8.07 70.50
CA ARG A 243 -9.63 -7.90 70.00
C ARG A 243 -9.62 -7.00 68.77
N SER A 244 -9.18 -5.77 69.03
CA SER A 244 -8.36 -4.90 68.18
C SER A 244 -8.71 -4.79 66.69
N TRP A 245 -9.29 -3.64 66.33
CA TRP A 245 -9.20 -3.09 64.98
C TRP A 245 -7.73 -2.84 64.59
N PRO A 246 -7.28 -3.21 63.38
CA PRO A 246 -6.00 -2.75 62.87
C PRO A 246 -6.11 -1.25 62.52
N LYS A 247 -5.26 -0.43 63.16
CA LYS A 247 -5.03 0.97 62.78
C LYS A 247 -4.51 1.02 61.34
N ILE A 248 -5.32 1.58 60.45
CA ILE A 248 -4.92 2.03 59.12
C ILE A 248 -3.80 3.07 59.29
N ARG A 249 -2.59 2.78 58.81
CA ARG A 249 -1.54 3.80 58.64
C ARG A 249 -1.77 4.52 57.32
N PRO A 250 -1.67 5.86 57.27
CA PRO A 250 -1.66 6.57 56.00
C PRO A 250 -0.31 6.32 55.30
N ILE A 251 -0.39 6.03 54.01
CA ILE A 251 0.74 6.00 53.09
C ILE A 251 1.14 7.45 52.86
N ALA A 252 2.32 7.84 53.33
CA ALA A 252 2.96 9.09 52.99
C ALA A 252 3.61 8.95 51.60
N GLN A 253 3.49 10.02 50.81
CA GLN A 253 4.13 10.23 49.51
C GLN A 253 5.65 10.15 49.59
#